data_AF-A0A2V9Z458-F1
#
_entry.id   AF-A0A2V9Z458-F1
#
_cell.length_a   1.000
_cell.length_b   1.000
_cell.length_c   1.000
_cell.angle_alpha   90.00
_cell.angle_beta   90.00
_cell.angle_gamma   90.00
#
_symmetry.space_group_name_H-M   'P 1'
#
loop_
_entity.id
_entity.type
_entity.pdbx_description
1 polymer ?
#
loop_
_entity_poly.entity_id
_entity_poly.type
_entity_poly.pdbx_seq_one_letter_code
_entity_poly.pdbx_strand_id
1 'polypeptide(L)' 'MSPLRARVEKGRLVLDEPTTLPEGTIVDLVVDDEGDDLTNDERRALHEALLTSWRSAEAGGLQPATRILDELRRRR' A
#
# COMPACT_ATOMS: atom_id res chain seq x y z
N MET A 1 10.02 -4.37 9.22
CA MET A 1 10.56 -5.74 9.06
C MET A 1 10.47 -6.09 7.59
N SER A 2 11.46 -6.74 7.01
CA SER A 2 11.35 -7.25 5.63
C SER A 2 10.44 -8.48 5.62
N PRO A 3 9.64 -8.71 4.57
CA PRO A 3 8.84 -9.92 4.44
C PRO A 3 9.75 -11.15 4.31
N LEU A 4 9.36 -12.27 4.93
CA LEU A 4 10.03 -13.57 4.78
C LEU A 4 9.76 -14.12 3.38
N ARG A 5 10.80 -14.59 2.67
CA ARG A 5 10.65 -15.07 1.29
C ARG A 5 10.84 -16.57 1.20
N ALA A 6 9.77 -17.27 0.84
CA ALA A 6 9.83 -18.69 0.52
C ALA A 6 9.91 -18.92 -0.99
N ARG A 7 10.62 -19.98 -1.42
CA ARG A 7 10.60 -20.49 -2.79
C ARG A 7 9.79 -21.77 -2.89
N VAL A 8 9.13 -22.00 -4.02
CA VAL A 8 8.46 -23.28 -4.30
C VAL A 8 9.46 -24.24 -4.92
N GLU A 9 9.73 -25.36 -4.25
CA GLU A 9 10.51 -26.47 -4.80
C GLU A 9 9.76 -27.78 -4.63
N LYS A 10 9.58 -28.50 -5.74
CA LYS A 10 8.89 -29.81 -5.78
C LYS A 10 7.52 -29.77 -5.06
N GLY A 11 6.78 -28.68 -5.25
CA GLY A 11 5.45 -28.49 -4.67
C GLY A 11 5.45 -28.13 -3.17
N ARG A 12 6.58 -27.70 -2.61
CA ARG A 12 6.71 -27.30 -1.20
C ARG A 12 7.26 -25.88 -1.10
N LEU A 13 6.75 -25.11 -0.14
CA LEU A 13 7.35 -23.85 0.27
C LEU A 13 8.61 -24.13 1.09
N VAL A 14 9.73 -23.55 0.68
CA VAL A 14 11.02 -23.64 1.38
C VAL A 14 11.43 -22.23 1.79
N LEU A 15 11.49 -22.00 3.09
CA LEU A 15 12.01 -20.78 3.70
C LEU A 15 13.36 -21.13 4.34
N ASP A 16 14.44 -20.62 3.76
CA ASP A 16 15.82 -20.88 4.18
C ASP A 16 16.45 -19.56 4.66
N GLU A 17 15.85 -18.99 5.71
CA GLU A 17 16.28 -17.74 6.33
C GLU A 17 16.47 -17.95 7.85
N PRO A 18 17.53 -17.39 8.46
CA PRO A 18 17.75 -17.52 9.90
C PRO A 18 16.64 -16.81 10.68
N THR A 19 16.22 -17.41 11.79
CA THR A 19 15.20 -16.86 12.69
C THR A 19 15.65 -16.94 14.14
N THR A 20 15.06 -16.09 14.98
CA THR A 20 15.25 -16.08 16.44
C THR A 20 14.02 -16.60 17.18
N LEU A 21 13.01 -17.09 16.46
CA LEU A 21 11.81 -17.67 17.05
C LEU A 21 12.16 -18.94 17.83
N PRO A 22 11.48 -19.20 18.97
CA PRO A 22 11.67 -20.42 19.73
C PRO A 22 11.36 -21.69 18.91
N GLU A 23 12.01 -22.78 19.26
CA GLU A 23 11.72 -24.10 18.68
C GLU A 23 10.23 -24.48 18.87
N GLY A 24 9.63 -25.10 17.85
CA GLY A 24 8.21 -25.45 17.84
C GLY A 24 7.23 -24.30 17.60
N THR A 25 7.71 -23.09 17.32
CA THR A 25 6.83 -21.97 16.94
C THR A 25 6.08 -22.29 15.65
N ILE A 26 4.75 -22.23 15.69
CA ILE A 26 3.88 -22.35 14.51
C ILE A 26 3.73 -20.95 13.90
N VAL A 27 3.95 -20.84 12.60
CA VAL A 27 3.82 -19.59 11.84
C VAL A 27 2.77 -19.76 10.76
N ASP A 28 1.74 -18.93 10.79
CA ASP A 28 0.75 -18.84 9.72
C ASP A 28 1.29 -17.99 8.58
N LEU A 29 1.30 -18.53 7.36
CA LEU A 29 1.75 -17.82 6.17
C LEU A 29 0.56 -17.16 5.48
N VAL A 30 0.63 -15.85 5.32
CA VAL A 30 -0.26 -15.07 4.45
C VAL A 30 0.48 -14.71 3.17
N VAL A 31 -0.24 -14.69 2.05
CA VAL A 31 0.31 -14.12 0.81
C VAL A 31 0.53 -12.64 1.08
N ASP A 32 1.73 -12.17 0.76
CA ASP A 32 2.05 -10.74 0.75
C ASP A 32 1.29 -10.09 -0.42
N ASP A 33 0.00 -9.89 -0.18
CA ASP A 33 -0.96 -9.22 -1.05
C ASP A 33 -1.14 -7.78 -0.57
N GLU A 34 -0.07 -7.13 -0.10
CA GLU A 34 -0.03 -5.69 0.20
C GLU A 34 -0.14 -4.82 -1.07
N GLY A 35 -0.61 -5.39 -2.18
CA GLY A 35 -1.00 -4.64 -3.35
C GLY A 35 -2.19 -3.75 -3.04
N ASP A 36 -2.26 -2.61 -3.71
CA ASP A 36 -3.39 -1.68 -3.71
C ASP A 36 -4.64 -2.23 -4.44
N ASP A 37 -4.70 -3.54 -4.71
CA ASP A 37 -5.63 -4.22 -5.62
C ASP A 37 -5.72 -3.60 -7.03
N LEU A 38 -4.78 -2.72 -7.38
CA LEU A 38 -4.79 -2.03 -8.67
C LEU A 38 -4.11 -2.88 -9.72
N THR A 39 -4.77 -2.98 -10.86
CA THR A 39 -4.12 -3.37 -12.11
C THR A 39 -2.99 -2.40 -12.44
N ASN A 40 -2.07 -2.81 -13.32
CA ASN A 40 -0.97 -1.94 -13.75
C ASN A 40 -1.45 -0.62 -14.37
N ASP A 41 -2.59 -0.65 -15.07
CA ASP A 41 -3.17 0.54 -15.68
C ASP A 41 -3.79 1.47 -14.64
N GLU A 42 -4.49 0.93 -13.64
CA GLU A 42 -5.03 1.72 -12.52
C GLU A 42 -3.92 2.32 -11.66
N ARG A 43 -2.84 1.56 -11.40
CA ARG A 43 -1.66 2.07 -10.70
C ARG A 43 -1.00 3.21 -11.47
N ARG A 44 -0.86 3.08 -12.79
CA ARG A 44 -0.35 4.17 -13.64
C ARG A 44 -1.23 5.41 -13.54
N ALA A 45 -2.55 5.25 -13.64
CA ALA A 45 -3.50 6.35 -13.53
C ALA A 45 -3.44 7.04 -12.15
N LEU A 46 -3.34 6.28 -11.06
CA LEU A 46 -3.17 6.80 -9.72
C LEU A 46 -1.90 7.65 -9.60
N HIS A 47 -0.77 7.14 -10.10
CA HIS A 47 0.50 7.86 -10.05
C HIS A 47 0.46 9.17 -10.86
N GLU A 48 -0.17 9.16 -12.04
CA GLU A 48 -0.39 10.36 -12.85
C GLU A 48 -1.26 11.40 -12.13
N ALA A 49 -2.33 10.95 -11.46
CA ALA A 49 -3.21 11.80 -10.66
C ALA A 49 -2.47 12.42 -9.47
N LEU A 50 -1.67 11.63 -8.74
CA LEU A 50 -0.87 12.09 -7.61
C LEU A 50 0.17 13.13 -8.04
N LEU A 51 0.90 12.90 -9.13
CA LEU A 51 1.86 13.87 -9.67
C LEU A 51 1.19 15.16 -10.14
N THR A 52 -0.02 15.07 -10.68
CA THR A 52 -0.79 16.23 -11.10
C THR A 52 -1.28 17.03 -9.89
N SER A 53 -1.79 16.34 -8.86
CA SER A 53 -2.17 16.96 -7.58
C SER A 53 -0.98 17.63 -6.91
N TRP A 54 0.18 16.98 -6.90
CA TRP A 54 1.41 17.51 -6.32
C TRP A 54 1.86 18.80 -7.01
N ARG A 55 1.92 18.80 -8.34
CA ARG A 55 2.26 20.01 -9.12
C ARG A 55 1.28 21.16 -8.87
N SER A 56 -0.02 20.85 -8.72
CA SER A 56 -1.01 21.87 -8.36
C SER A 56 -0.76 22.43 -6.95
N ALA A 57 -0.41 21.57 -5.99
CA ALA A 57 -0.08 22.00 -4.64
C ALA A 57 1.16 22.91 -4.59
N GLU A 58 2.23 22.53 -5.30
CA GLU A 58 3.45 23.35 -5.44
C GLU A 58 3.18 24.70 -6.08
N ALA A 59 2.25 24.76 -7.04
CA ALA A 59 1.81 26.00 -7.68
C ALA A 59 0.84 26.85 -6.83
N GLY A 60 0.56 26.44 -5.58
CA GLY A 60 -0.33 27.16 -4.67
C GLY A 60 -1.82 26.89 -4.88
N GLY A 61 -2.18 25.82 -5.59
CA GLY A 61 -3.57 25.41 -5.87
C GLY A 61 -4.33 24.80 -4.69
N LEU A 62 -3.73 24.74 -3.49
CA LEU A 62 -4.38 24.20 -2.30
C LEU A 62 -5.54 25.08 -1.83
N GLN A 63 -6.56 24.45 -1.25
CA GLN A 63 -7.67 25.13 -0.59
C GLN A 63 -7.69 24.75 0.90
N PRO A 64 -8.02 25.68 1.81
CA PRO A 64 -8.20 25.35 3.22
C PRO A 64 -9.33 24.33 3.39
N ALA A 65 -9.07 23.26 4.14
CA ALA A 65 -10.08 22.21 4.39
C ALA A 65 -11.34 22.79 5.06
N THR A 66 -11.19 23.80 5.92
CA THR A 66 -12.30 24.51 6.58
C THR A 66 -13.30 25.08 5.59
N ARG A 67 -12.82 25.67 4.48
CA ARG A 67 -13.68 26.22 3.42
C ARG A 67 -14.61 25.14 2.86
N ILE A 68 -14.07 23.96 2.56
CA ILE A 68 -14.82 22.82 2.00
C ILE A 68 -15.81 22.27 3.03
N LEU A 69 -15.38 22.10 4.28
CA LEU A 69 -16.25 21.61 5.36
C LEU A 69 -17.44 22.55 5.62
N ASP A 70 -17.23 23.87 5.58
CA ASP A 70 -18.30 24.85 5.76
C ASP A 70 -19.26 24.89 4.57
N GLU A 71 -18.78 24.62 3.36
CA GLU A 71 -19.64 24.45 2.19
C GLU A 71 -20.53 23.21 2.32
N LEU A 72 -19.96 22.06 2.70
CA LEU A 72 -20.72 20.81 2.88
C LEU A 72 -21.79 20.94 3.98
N ARG A 73 -21.47 21.62 5.09
CA ARG A 73 -22.44 21.88 6.17
C ARG A 73 -23.63 22.71 5.73
N ARG A 74 -23.44 23.66 4.81
CA ARG A 74 -24.52 24.53 4.28
C ARG A 74 -25.45 23.83 3.30
N ARG A 75 -25.05 22.68 2.77
CA ARG A 75 -25.85 21.87 1.82
C ARG A 75 -26.72 20.82 2.52
N ARG A 76 -26.61 20.70 3.84
CA ARG A 76 -27.37 19.77 4.68
C ARG A 76 -28.47 20.52 5.43
#